data_AF-A0A8W8M5B3-F1
#
_entry.id   AF-A0A8W8M5B3-F1
#
_cell.length_a   1.000
_cell.length_b   1.000
_cell.length_c   1.000
_cell.angle_alpha   90.00
_cell.angle_beta   90.00
_cell.angle_gamma   90.00
#
_symmetry.space_group_name_H-M   'P 1'
#
loop_
_entity.id
_entity.type
_entity.pdbx_description
1 polymer ?
#
loop_
_entity_poly.entity_id
_entity_poly.type
_entity_poly.pdbx_seq_one_letter_code
_entity_poly.pdbx_strand_id
1 'polypeptide(L)'
;MTLITYNLYLLTLTLTDDLDRLILLPSAIPTLTIDTPVPNIKQISYVKSGRLWVMSDFDDGIIQVDNNRDIKEAVRSLGLFCVSKDDALLYKSDRFIEDEDENGDGDDNKYGDQSPWQVRFSHKITRYDENGRKIEDIWITDRIQGWEFSSIAAYAFITANKNGDIIISCNQYETVVGMDRSGGHRFRYSHPENLTPMDICTDKYGHILVAFKSSIHLLDEDGAFQKILLKNMSSNIVFTCLCLDDKQNIYVGNDRGIVNVYKYLKDE
;
A
#
# COMPACT_ATOMS: atom_id res chain seq x y z
N MET A 1 37.97 -4.14 -9.39
CA MET A 1 37.74 -3.19 -8.27
C MET A 1 37.05 -1.89 -8.72
N THR A 2 37.24 -1.45 -9.97
CA THR A 2 36.76 -0.17 -10.53
C THR A 2 35.27 -0.13 -10.93
N LEU A 3 34.70 -1.25 -11.41
CA LEU A 3 33.28 -1.29 -11.79
C LEU A 3 32.35 -1.22 -10.57
N ILE A 4 32.74 -1.87 -9.47
CA ILE A 4 31.95 -1.91 -8.23
C ILE A 4 31.93 -0.51 -7.59
N THR A 5 33.05 0.22 -7.59
CA THR A 5 33.13 1.58 -7.05
C THR A 5 32.36 2.59 -7.89
N TYR A 6 32.38 2.47 -9.23
CA TYR A 6 31.60 3.35 -10.11
C TYR A 6 30.09 3.15 -9.97
N ASN A 7 29.63 1.89 -9.87
CA ASN A 7 28.23 1.59 -9.61
C ASN A 7 27.79 2.05 -8.22
N LEU A 8 28.63 1.88 -7.19
CA LEU A 8 28.31 2.39 -5.85
C LEU A 8 28.19 3.93 -5.87
N TYR A 9 29.09 4.62 -6.57
CA TYR A 9 29.09 6.08 -6.67
C TYR A 9 27.87 6.62 -7.43
N LEU A 10 27.49 5.99 -8.55
CA LEU A 10 26.27 6.34 -9.28
C LEU A 10 25.00 6.06 -8.46
N LEU A 11 24.93 4.91 -7.77
CA LEU A 11 23.79 4.57 -6.91
C LEU A 11 23.65 5.59 -5.76
N THR A 12 24.77 5.99 -5.15
CA THR A 12 24.76 7.02 -4.11
C THR A 12 24.37 8.39 -4.64
N LEU A 13 24.79 8.77 -5.86
CA LEU A 13 24.40 10.03 -6.51
C LEU A 13 22.89 10.08 -6.81
N THR A 14 22.32 8.98 -7.31
CA THR A 14 20.87 8.90 -7.58
C THR A 14 20.05 8.92 -6.29
N LEU A 15 20.52 8.26 -5.22
CA LEU A 15 19.87 8.29 -3.90
C LEU A 15 19.91 9.70 -3.27
N THR A 16 20.98 10.46 -3.47
CA THR A 16 21.08 11.85 -2.97
C THR A 16 20.22 12.82 -3.78
N ASP A 17 20.17 12.70 -5.11
CA ASP A 17 19.48 13.66 -5.98
C ASP A 17 17.96 13.67 -5.76
N ASP A 18 17.34 12.50 -5.52
CA ASP A 18 15.89 12.42 -5.34
C ASP A 18 15.44 12.90 -3.95
N LEU A 19 16.24 12.67 -2.90
CA LEU A 19 15.95 13.20 -1.56
C LEU A 19 16.07 14.72 -1.48
N ASP A 20 16.94 15.33 -2.31
CA ASP A 20 17.10 16.79 -2.41
C ASP A 20 15.91 17.49 -3.09
N ARG A 21 15.04 16.72 -3.76
CA ARG A 21 13.78 17.20 -4.35
C ARG A 21 12.64 17.25 -3.32
N LEU A 22 12.80 16.62 -2.15
CA LEU A 22 11.79 16.63 -1.10
C LEU A 22 11.68 18.01 -0.46
N ILE A 23 10.46 18.57 -0.44
CA ILE A 23 10.17 19.87 0.19
C ILE A 23 9.20 19.79 1.35
N LEU A 24 8.54 18.64 1.53
CA LEU A 24 7.64 18.46 2.66
C LEU A 24 8.40 18.43 3.98
N LEU A 25 7.98 19.27 4.91
CA LEU A 25 8.48 19.31 6.28
C LEU A 25 7.45 18.67 7.24
N PRO A 26 7.90 18.09 8.36
CA PRO A 26 7.03 17.43 9.34
C PRO A 26 5.85 18.27 9.85
N SER A 27 6.00 19.60 9.88
CA SER A 27 5.00 20.54 10.38
C SER A 27 4.39 21.40 9.27
N ALA A 28 4.41 20.92 8.02
CA ALA A 28 3.88 21.66 6.89
C ALA A 28 2.38 21.93 7.02
N ILE A 29 1.94 23.04 6.44
CA ILE A 29 0.53 23.42 6.34
C ILE A 29 -0.02 22.89 5.01
N PRO A 30 -1.25 22.38 4.96
CA PRO A 30 -1.87 21.96 3.71
C PRO A 30 -1.93 23.12 2.70
N THR A 31 -1.64 22.81 1.44
CA THR A 31 -1.84 23.73 0.30
C THR A 31 -3.28 23.76 -0.18
N LEU A 32 -4.03 22.68 0.06
CA LEU A 32 -5.45 22.55 -0.20
C LEU A 32 -6.06 21.66 0.87
N THR A 33 -7.29 21.96 1.27
CA THR A 33 -8.09 21.10 2.15
C THR A 33 -9.42 20.82 1.46
N ILE A 34 -9.72 19.54 1.31
CA ILE A 34 -10.95 19.03 0.70
C ILE A 34 -11.79 18.43 1.82
N ASP A 35 -13.03 18.89 1.93
CA ASP A 35 -13.99 18.38 2.90
C ASP A 35 -14.93 17.44 2.15
N THR A 36 -14.74 16.14 2.36
CA THR A 36 -15.51 15.12 1.64
C THR A 36 -16.89 14.96 2.29
N PRO A 37 -17.93 14.60 1.52
CA PRO A 37 -19.27 14.39 2.09
C PRO A 37 -19.35 13.13 2.99
N VAL A 38 -18.24 12.41 3.18
CA VAL A 38 -18.22 11.12 3.87
C VAL A 38 -17.27 11.14 5.08
N PRO A 39 -17.78 10.91 6.31
CA PRO A 39 -16.92 10.80 7.47
C PRO A 39 -16.15 9.46 7.46
N ASN A 40 -15.08 9.36 8.27
CA ASN A 40 -14.30 8.13 8.45
C ASN A 40 -13.73 7.53 7.16
N ILE A 41 -13.04 8.34 6.35
CA ILE A 41 -12.40 7.85 5.13
C ILE A 41 -11.43 6.71 5.48
N LYS A 42 -11.58 5.56 4.83
CA LYS A 42 -10.71 4.39 5.02
C LYS A 42 -9.62 4.30 3.97
N GLN A 43 -9.92 4.74 2.76
CA GLN A 43 -8.97 4.74 1.66
C GLN A 43 -9.29 5.85 0.68
N ILE A 44 -8.23 6.42 0.11
CA ILE A 44 -8.32 7.33 -1.02
C ILE A 44 -7.40 6.85 -2.13
N SER A 45 -7.78 7.12 -3.36
CA SER A 45 -6.92 6.93 -4.51
C SER A 45 -7.13 8.06 -5.50
N TYR A 46 -6.05 8.55 -6.08
CA TYR A 46 -6.08 9.60 -7.09
C TYR A 46 -5.67 9.02 -8.43
N VAL A 47 -6.42 9.37 -9.46
CA VAL A 47 -6.18 8.92 -10.84
C VAL A 47 -5.77 10.09 -11.73
N LYS A 48 -4.99 9.80 -12.79
CA LYS A 48 -4.41 10.80 -13.69
C LYS A 48 -5.45 11.68 -14.39
N SER A 49 -6.68 11.17 -14.52
CA SER A 49 -7.84 11.94 -14.98
C SER A 49 -8.29 13.06 -14.04
N GLY A 50 -7.62 13.24 -12.90
CA GLY A 50 -7.86 14.29 -11.93
C GLY A 50 -8.96 13.97 -10.92
N ARG A 51 -9.33 12.68 -10.79
CA ARG A 51 -10.46 12.24 -9.97
C ARG A 51 -9.94 11.68 -8.64
N LEU A 52 -10.59 12.07 -7.55
CA LEU A 52 -10.36 11.51 -6.22
C LEU A 52 -11.44 10.47 -5.92
N TRP A 53 -11.02 9.23 -5.76
CA TRP A 53 -11.86 8.13 -5.30
C TRP A 53 -11.70 7.97 -3.80
N VAL A 54 -12.84 7.79 -3.12
CA VAL A 54 -12.94 7.72 -1.66
C VAL A 54 -13.74 6.48 -1.28
N MET A 55 -13.28 5.76 -0.26
CA MET A 55 -13.99 4.65 0.35
C MET A 55 -14.12 4.88 1.85
N SER A 56 -15.33 4.71 2.37
CA SER A 56 -15.65 4.95 3.79
C SER A 56 -15.91 3.68 4.59
N ASP A 57 -16.31 2.60 3.91
CA ASP A 57 -16.45 1.28 4.51
C ASP A 57 -15.94 0.23 3.53
N PHE A 58 -15.37 -0.85 4.06
CA PHE A 58 -14.78 -1.91 3.25
C PHE A 58 -15.83 -2.79 2.56
N ASP A 59 -17.08 -2.70 3.02
CA ASP A 59 -18.25 -3.40 2.49
C ASP A 59 -19.19 -2.49 1.67
N ASP A 60 -18.82 -1.22 1.44
CA ASP A 60 -19.59 -0.25 0.67
C ASP A 60 -18.95 0.05 -0.70
N GLY A 61 -19.66 0.78 -1.55
CA GLY A 61 -19.13 1.25 -2.83
C GLY A 61 -18.00 2.28 -2.67
N ILE A 62 -17.10 2.33 -3.65
CA ILE A 62 -16.18 3.45 -3.84
C ILE A 62 -16.93 4.60 -4.51
N ILE A 63 -16.68 5.83 -4.05
CA ILE A 63 -17.31 7.02 -4.62
C ILE A 63 -16.26 7.94 -5.24
N GLN A 64 -16.63 8.59 -6.33
CA GLN A 64 -15.87 9.68 -6.90
C GLN A 64 -16.39 11.01 -6.36
N VAL A 65 -15.50 11.81 -5.79
CA VAL A 65 -15.83 13.14 -5.24
C VAL A 65 -15.12 14.22 -6.08
N ASP A 66 -15.85 15.29 -6.42
CA ASP A 66 -15.24 16.47 -7.03
C ASP A 66 -14.80 17.53 -5.99
N ASN A 67 -14.13 18.59 -6.45
CA ASN A 67 -13.67 19.66 -5.56
C ASN A 67 -14.80 20.44 -4.86
N ASN A 68 -16.06 20.29 -5.31
CA ASN A 68 -17.24 20.94 -4.74
C ASN A 68 -17.99 20.04 -3.75
N ARG A 69 -17.41 18.89 -3.37
CA ARG A 69 -18.01 17.87 -2.48
C ARG A 69 -19.14 17.07 -3.13
N ASP A 70 -19.34 17.19 -4.43
CA ASP A 70 -20.40 16.46 -5.11
C ASP A 70 -19.94 15.03 -5.41
N ILE A 71 -20.78 14.04 -5.07
CA ILE A 71 -20.61 12.66 -5.50
C ILE A 71 -20.97 12.60 -6.99
N LYS A 72 -20.00 12.23 -7.83
CA LYS A 72 -20.20 12.09 -9.29
C LYS A 72 -20.59 10.68 -9.69
N GLU A 73 -20.00 9.70 -9.02
CA GLU A 73 -20.11 8.30 -9.39
C GLU A 73 -19.96 7.44 -8.14
N ALA A 74 -20.67 6.32 -8.09
CA ALA A 74 -20.55 5.31 -7.04
C ALA A 74 -20.46 3.93 -7.70
N VAL A 75 -19.42 3.17 -7.35
CA VAL A 75 -19.15 1.84 -7.90
C VAL A 75 -19.09 0.86 -6.75
N ARG A 76 -19.81 -0.26 -6.83
CA ARG A 76 -19.74 -1.30 -5.80
C ARG A 76 -18.36 -1.96 -5.82
N SER A 77 -17.64 -1.91 -4.70
CA SER A 77 -16.41 -2.67 -4.48
C SER A 77 -16.63 -3.63 -3.32
N LEU A 78 -15.86 -4.71 -3.28
CA LEU A 78 -15.80 -5.64 -2.15
C LEU A 78 -14.35 -5.65 -1.67
N GLY A 79 -13.99 -4.66 -0.85
CA GLY A 79 -12.67 -4.54 -0.23
C GLY A 79 -11.77 -3.42 -0.75
N LEU A 80 -10.58 -3.38 -0.14
CA LEU A 80 -9.48 -2.45 -0.41
C LEU A 80 -9.09 -2.42 -1.89
N PHE A 81 -8.82 -1.21 -2.39
CA PHE A 81 -8.44 -0.96 -3.77
C PHE A 81 -7.25 -0.01 -3.83
N CYS A 82 -6.33 -0.23 -4.75
CA CYS A 82 -5.36 0.79 -5.12
C CYS A 82 -5.54 1.02 -6.61
N VAL A 83 -5.75 2.27 -7.04
CA VAL A 83 -5.65 2.60 -8.45
C VAL A 83 -4.21 3.01 -8.72
N SER A 84 -3.59 2.36 -9.69
CA SER A 84 -2.24 2.70 -10.14
C SER A 84 -2.24 4.06 -10.82
N LYS A 85 -1.03 4.60 -11.03
CA LYS A 85 -0.81 5.86 -11.76
C LYS A 85 -1.35 5.86 -13.20
N ASP A 86 -1.62 4.68 -13.75
CA ASP A 86 -2.16 4.49 -15.10
C ASP A 86 -3.64 4.06 -15.06
N ASP A 87 -4.39 4.43 -14.02
CA ASP A 87 -5.81 4.10 -13.85
C ASP A 87 -6.11 2.58 -13.76
N ALA A 88 -5.09 1.75 -13.52
CA ALA A 88 -5.27 0.32 -13.33
C ALA A 88 -5.70 -0.02 -11.89
N LEU A 89 -6.78 -0.76 -11.73
CA LEU A 89 -7.24 -1.23 -10.43
C LEU A 89 -6.34 -2.37 -9.94
N LEU A 90 -5.84 -2.30 -8.70
CA LEU A 90 -5.35 -3.46 -7.97
C LEU A 90 -6.48 -3.94 -7.07
N TYR A 91 -6.96 -5.15 -7.35
CA TYR A 91 -8.01 -5.79 -6.58
C TYR A 91 -7.44 -7.04 -5.89
N LYS A 92 -7.67 -7.14 -4.58
CA LYS A 92 -7.46 -8.35 -3.79
C LYS A 92 -8.72 -9.19 -3.88
N SER A 93 -8.65 -10.40 -4.42
CA SER A 93 -9.77 -11.35 -4.33
C SER A 93 -9.56 -12.35 -3.20
N ASP A 94 -10.66 -12.72 -2.56
CA ASP A 94 -10.76 -13.53 -1.34
C ASP A 94 -10.00 -14.87 -1.32
N ARG A 95 -9.87 -15.36 -0.08
CA ARG A 95 -9.40 -16.67 0.39
C ARG A 95 -9.86 -17.83 -0.51
N PHE A 96 -8.93 -18.66 -0.94
CA PHE A 96 -9.23 -20.01 -1.43
C PHE A 96 -8.42 -21.04 -0.64
N ILE A 97 -9.04 -22.19 -0.38
CA ILE A 97 -8.43 -23.37 0.23
C ILE A 97 -7.92 -24.21 -0.94
N GLU A 98 -6.62 -24.46 -0.99
CA GLU A 98 -6.08 -25.51 -1.86
C GLU A 98 -6.14 -26.83 -1.09
N ASP A 99 -6.96 -27.76 -1.57
CA ASP A 99 -6.92 -29.16 -1.14
C ASP A 99 -5.78 -29.85 -1.91
N GLU A 100 -4.78 -30.43 -1.23
CA GLU A 100 -3.78 -31.28 -1.91
C GLU A 100 -4.45 -32.58 -2.37
N ASP A 101 -4.26 -32.93 -3.66
CA ASP A 101 -4.88 -34.05 -4.37
C ASP A 101 -4.76 -35.41 -3.63
N GLU A 102 -5.83 -36.21 -3.73
CA GLU A 102 -6.01 -37.61 -3.30
C GLU A 102 -5.08 -38.64 -4.00
N ASN A 103 -3.83 -38.31 -4.31
CA ASN A 103 -2.90 -39.19 -5.05
C ASN A 103 -1.77 -39.79 -4.18
N GLY A 104 -2.10 -40.14 -2.93
CA GLY A 104 -1.24 -40.95 -2.07
C GLY A 104 -1.90 -42.28 -1.77
N ASP A 105 -1.47 -43.34 -2.46
CA ASP A 105 -1.78 -44.73 -2.09
C ASP A 105 -1.62 -44.93 -0.58
N GLY A 106 -2.68 -45.46 0.04
CA GLY A 106 -2.81 -45.56 1.49
C GLY A 106 -1.65 -46.28 2.18
N ASP A 107 -1.05 -45.61 3.16
CA ASP A 107 -0.35 -46.23 4.27
C ASP A 107 -0.75 -45.47 5.55
N ASP A 108 -1.93 -45.81 6.07
CA ASP A 108 -2.66 -45.11 7.14
C ASP A 108 -2.01 -45.22 8.54
N ASN A 109 -0.69 -45.38 8.67
CA ASN A 109 -0.13 -45.64 10.00
C ASN A 109 1.35 -45.30 10.22
N LYS A 110 1.77 -44.05 9.96
CA LYS A 110 3.14 -43.62 10.36
C LYS A 110 3.31 -42.36 11.19
N TYR A 111 2.30 -41.52 11.41
CA TYR A 111 2.48 -40.36 12.28
C TYR A 111 1.24 -40.13 13.15
N GLY A 112 1.44 -40.17 14.46
CA GLY A 112 0.39 -39.93 15.44
C GLY A 112 -0.18 -38.51 15.33
N ASP A 113 -1.51 -38.43 15.40
CA ASP A 113 -2.31 -37.26 15.77
C ASP A 113 -1.98 -35.92 15.04
N GLN A 114 -1.57 -35.99 13.78
CA GLN A 114 -1.57 -34.84 12.88
C GLN A 114 -2.44 -35.16 11.67
N SER A 115 -3.59 -34.49 11.59
CA SER A 115 -4.46 -34.53 10.41
C SER A 115 -3.63 -34.25 9.13
N PRO A 116 -3.75 -35.08 8.07
CA PRO A 116 -2.95 -34.93 6.85
C PRO A 116 -3.34 -33.72 5.99
N TRP A 117 -4.40 -33.00 6.35
CA TRP A 117 -4.89 -31.81 5.65
C TRP A 117 -4.07 -30.57 6.02
N GLN A 118 -2.96 -30.30 5.33
CA GLN A 118 -2.36 -28.98 5.36
C GLN A 118 -3.23 -28.03 4.53
N VAL A 119 -4.16 -27.34 5.18
CA VAL A 119 -4.94 -26.25 4.56
C VAL A 119 -3.97 -25.14 4.18
N ARG A 120 -3.80 -24.92 2.87
CA ARG A 120 -3.00 -23.82 2.32
C ARG A 120 -3.88 -22.60 2.06
N PHE A 121 -3.45 -21.42 2.51
CA PHE A 121 -4.13 -20.16 2.26
C PHE A 121 -3.39 -19.40 1.15
N SER A 122 -4.07 -19.17 0.02
CA SER A 122 -3.55 -18.33 -1.05
C SER A 122 -4.35 -17.03 -1.17
N HIS A 123 -3.63 -15.91 -1.35
CA HIS A 123 -4.20 -14.62 -1.66
C HIS A 123 -3.83 -14.23 -3.09
N LYS A 124 -4.83 -13.81 -3.87
CA LYS A 124 -4.62 -13.41 -5.26
C LYS A 124 -4.64 -11.90 -5.39
N ILE A 125 -3.57 -11.35 -5.95
CA ILE A 125 -3.49 -9.97 -6.41
C ILE A 125 -3.66 -10.00 -7.92
N THR A 126 -4.68 -9.31 -8.43
CA THR A 126 -4.86 -9.17 -9.88
C THR A 126 -4.45 -7.76 -10.29
N ARG A 127 -3.55 -7.68 -11.28
CA ARG A 127 -3.13 -6.43 -11.90
C ARG A 127 -3.87 -6.20 -13.20
N TYR A 128 -4.37 -4.99 -13.42
CA TYR A 128 -4.99 -4.56 -14.67
C TYR A 128 -4.09 -3.52 -15.38
N ASP A 129 -4.38 -3.21 -16.65
CA ASP A 129 -3.79 -2.10 -17.40
C ASP A 129 -4.72 -0.87 -17.39
N GLU A 130 -4.25 0.22 -18.02
CA GLU A 130 -5.02 1.48 -18.17
C GLU A 130 -6.34 1.33 -18.93
N ASN A 131 -6.51 0.25 -19.69
CA ASN A 131 -7.72 -0.07 -20.43
C ASN A 131 -8.61 -1.06 -19.66
N GLY A 132 -8.31 -1.35 -18.39
CA GLY A 132 -9.03 -2.32 -17.57
C GLY A 132 -8.83 -3.77 -17.99
N ARG A 133 -7.79 -4.08 -18.78
CA ARG A 133 -7.46 -5.46 -19.18
C ARG A 133 -6.57 -6.07 -18.12
N LYS A 134 -6.90 -7.29 -17.72
CA LYS A 134 -6.08 -8.06 -16.79
C LYS A 134 -4.68 -8.30 -17.38
N ILE A 135 -3.65 -7.91 -16.65
CA ILE A 135 -2.23 -8.15 -16.97
C ILE A 135 -1.80 -9.50 -16.42
N GLU A 136 -1.92 -9.69 -15.10
CA GLU A 136 -1.42 -10.88 -14.41
C GLU A 136 -2.15 -11.11 -13.08
N ASP A 137 -2.14 -12.38 -12.64
CA ASP A 137 -2.48 -12.76 -11.27
C ASP A 137 -1.18 -13.12 -10.55
N ILE A 138 -1.02 -12.60 -9.34
CA ILE A 138 0.09 -12.92 -8.46
C ILE A 138 -0.51 -13.61 -7.24
N TRP A 139 -0.04 -14.83 -7.00
CA TRP A 139 -0.49 -15.65 -5.88
C TRP A 139 0.51 -15.52 -4.74
N ILE A 140 0.04 -15.00 -3.61
CA ILE A 140 0.78 -15.01 -2.36
C ILE A 140 0.35 -16.26 -1.62
N THR A 141 1.23 -17.25 -1.61
CA THR A 141 1.04 -18.54 -0.95
C THR A 141 1.76 -18.57 0.40
N ASP A 142 1.36 -19.51 1.24
CA ASP A 142 1.67 -19.57 2.67
C ASP A 142 3.12 -19.30 3.07
N ARG A 143 3.23 -18.35 4.01
CA ARG A 143 4.41 -17.93 4.76
C ARG A 143 5.46 -17.12 4.01
N ILE A 144 5.31 -15.80 4.05
CA ILE A 144 6.48 -14.91 3.95
C ILE A 144 7.31 -15.06 5.23
N GLN A 145 8.46 -15.74 5.13
CA GLN A 145 9.45 -15.93 6.20
C GLN A 145 8.90 -16.48 7.53
N GLY A 146 8.07 -17.53 7.48
CA GLY A 146 7.57 -18.23 8.68
C GLY A 146 6.28 -17.66 9.28
N TRP A 147 5.79 -16.55 8.74
CA TRP A 147 4.56 -15.90 9.19
C TRP A 147 3.38 -16.58 8.51
N GLU A 148 2.51 -17.25 9.25
CA GLU A 148 1.28 -17.72 8.63
C GLU A 148 0.50 -16.50 8.15
N PHE A 149 0.32 -16.39 6.83
CA PHE A 149 -0.65 -15.50 6.20
C PHE A 149 -2.06 -16.07 6.43
N SER A 150 -2.31 -16.67 7.61
CA SER A 150 -3.60 -17.20 7.99
C SER A 150 -4.56 -16.03 8.11
N SER A 151 -5.33 -15.83 7.05
CA SER A 151 -5.99 -14.57 6.72
C SER A 151 -5.01 -13.39 6.69
N ILE A 152 -4.48 -13.03 5.52
CA ILE A 152 -4.12 -11.63 5.28
C ILE A 152 -5.39 -10.82 5.60
N ALA A 153 -5.41 -10.27 6.82
CA ALA A 153 -6.58 -9.76 7.51
C ALA A 153 -7.34 -8.82 6.56
N ALA A 154 -8.66 -8.76 6.65
CA ALA A 154 -9.57 -8.05 5.75
C ALA A 154 -9.24 -6.56 5.46
N TYR A 155 -8.18 -6.01 6.06
CA TYR A 155 -7.82 -4.59 6.13
C TYR A 155 -6.34 -4.29 5.80
N ALA A 156 -5.64 -5.18 5.07
CA ALA A 156 -4.25 -4.99 4.63
C ALA A 156 -4.16 -4.11 3.37
N PHE A 157 -3.49 -2.95 3.46
CA PHE A 157 -3.28 -2.05 2.33
C PHE A 157 -2.21 -2.59 1.38
N ILE A 158 -2.34 -2.31 0.09
CA ILE A 158 -1.45 -2.79 -0.97
C ILE A 158 -1.08 -1.68 -1.93
N THR A 159 0.17 -1.65 -2.35
CA THR A 159 0.66 -0.78 -3.42
C THR A 159 1.77 -1.47 -4.21
N ALA A 160 2.20 -0.86 -5.31
CA ALA A 160 3.33 -1.32 -6.10
C ALA A 160 4.29 -0.15 -6.37
N ASN A 161 5.60 -0.41 -6.40
CA ASN A 161 6.58 0.61 -6.74
C ASN A 161 6.95 0.60 -8.24
N LYS A 162 7.84 1.51 -8.66
CA LYS A 162 8.32 1.62 -10.05
C LYS A 162 9.00 0.34 -10.59
N ASN A 163 9.53 -0.50 -9.70
CA ASN A 163 10.21 -1.74 -10.04
C ASN A 163 9.22 -2.91 -10.22
N GLY A 164 7.94 -2.70 -9.90
CA GLY A 164 6.91 -3.74 -9.90
C GLY A 164 6.92 -4.60 -8.64
N ASP A 165 7.66 -4.18 -7.60
CA ASP A 165 7.58 -4.80 -6.29
C ASP A 165 6.21 -4.56 -5.67
N ILE A 166 5.73 -5.55 -4.94
CA ILE A 166 4.45 -5.51 -4.23
C ILE A 166 4.73 -5.15 -2.78
N ILE A 167 4.07 -4.12 -2.27
CA ILE A 167 4.23 -3.67 -0.89
C ILE A 167 2.88 -3.81 -0.20
N ILE A 168 2.87 -4.45 0.97
CA ILE A 168 1.65 -4.78 1.72
C ILE A 168 1.81 -4.40 3.18
N SER A 169 0.78 -3.80 3.78
CA SER A 169 0.69 -3.65 5.23
C SER A 169 0.10 -4.90 5.88
N CYS A 170 0.64 -5.30 7.03
CA CYS A 170 0.11 -6.38 7.81
C CYS A 170 -0.28 -5.88 9.20
N ASN A 171 -1.58 -5.65 9.41
CA ASN A 171 -2.08 -5.04 10.65
C ASN A 171 -1.89 -5.96 11.86
N GLN A 172 -2.01 -7.27 11.69
CA GLN A 172 -1.83 -8.25 12.77
C GLN A 172 -0.43 -8.20 13.40
N TYR A 173 0.55 -7.75 12.62
CA TYR A 173 1.94 -7.73 13.03
C TYR A 173 2.59 -6.35 12.90
N GLU A 174 1.77 -5.31 12.72
CA GLU A 174 2.18 -3.90 12.75
C GLU A 174 3.39 -3.61 11.85
N THR A 175 3.36 -4.14 10.63
CA THR A 175 4.51 -4.12 9.73
C THR A 175 4.12 -3.88 8.28
N VAL A 176 5.07 -3.39 7.50
CA VAL A 176 4.99 -3.31 6.04
C VAL A 176 6.00 -4.30 5.47
N VAL A 177 5.56 -5.09 4.49
CA VAL A 177 6.39 -6.09 3.81
C VAL A 177 6.48 -5.74 2.34
N GLY A 178 7.71 -5.73 1.82
CA GLY A 178 7.97 -5.62 0.38
C GLY A 178 8.34 -6.96 -0.20
N MET A 179 7.76 -7.27 -1.35
CA MET A 179 8.07 -8.44 -2.16
C MET A 179 8.47 -8.02 -3.56
N ASP A 180 9.36 -8.77 -4.19
CA ASP A 180 9.61 -8.62 -5.61
C ASP A 180 8.38 -9.00 -6.44
N ARG A 181 8.44 -8.73 -7.75
CA ARG A 181 7.35 -9.02 -8.69
C ARG A 181 6.93 -10.50 -8.71
N SER A 182 7.81 -11.42 -8.32
CA SER A 182 7.51 -12.85 -8.23
C SER A 182 6.91 -13.28 -6.88
N GLY A 183 6.74 -12.35 -5.93
CA GLY A 183 6.28 -12.63 -4.57
C GLY A 183 7.41 -12.98 -3.60
N GLY A 184 8.67 -12.89 -4.02
CA GLY A 184 9.84 -13.14 -3.15
C GLY A 184 10.03 -12.04 -2.12
N HIS A 185 10.27 -12.38 -0.85
CA HIS A 185 10.50 -11.38 0.20
C HIS A 185 11.72 -10.50 -0.10
N ARG A 186 11.55 -9.18 0.00
CA ARG A 186 12.65 -8.20 -0.07
C ARG A 186 12.98 -7.58 1.28
N PHE A 187 11.99 -6.97 1.91
CA PHE A 187 12.21 -6.22 3.14
C PHE A 187 11.01 -6.26 4.09
N ARG A 188 11.28 -5.85 5.32
CA ARG A 188 10.28 -5.61 6.35
C ARG A 188 10.56 -4.29 7.04
N TYR A 189 9.50 -3.52 7.27
CA TYR A 189 9.53 -2.30 8.06
C TYR A 189 8.53 -2.39 9.21
N SER A 190 8.98 -2.11 10.42
CA SER A 190 8.13 -1.94 11.61
C SER A 190 8.38 -0.56 12.19
N HIS A 191 7.30 0.11 12.61
CA HIS A 191 7.43 1.37 13.33
C HIS A 191 8.21 1.13 14.64
N PRO A 192 9.10 2.03 15.08
CA PRO A 192 9.89 1.84 16.32
C PRO A 192 9.04 1.60 17.58
N GLU A 193 7.83 2.16 17.59
CA GLU A 193 6.84 2.01 18.67
C GLU A 193 5.75 0.96 18.36
N ASN A 194 5.97 0.10 17.37
CA ASN A 194 5.02 -0.94 16.92
C ASN A 194 3.63 -0.38 16.58
N LEU A 195 3.58 0.80 15.95
CA LEU A 195 2.32 1.37 15.48
C LEU A 195 1.82 0.63 14.25
N THR A 196 0.51 0.41 14.18
CA THR A 196 -0.15 -0.18 13.02
C THR A 196 -0.13 0.79 11.83
N PRO A 197 0.38 0.38 10.65
CA PRO A 197 0.23 1.17 9.43
C PRO A 197 -1.24 1.39 9.09
N MET A 198 -1.58 2.63 8.74
CA MET A 198 -2.94 3.04 8.38
C MET A 198 -3.18 3.05 6.88
N ASP A 199 -2.14 3.20 6.06
CA ASP A 199 -2.16 3.08 4.59
C ASP A 199 -0.73 3.16 4.04
N ILE A 200 -0.53 2.78 2.77
CA ILE A 200 0.76 2.80 2.10
C ILE A 200 0.63 3.30 0.65
N CYS A 201 1.61 4.07 0.17
CA CYS A 201 1.72 4.41 -1.24
C CYS A 201 3.19 4.54 -1.67
N THR A 202 3.42 4.67 -2.98
CA THR A 202 4.77 4.82 -3.55
C THR A 202 4.87 6.04 -4.44
N ASP A 203 6.00 6.74 -4.37
CA ASP A 203 6.28 7.86 -5.26
C ASP A 203 6.86 7.42 -6.61
N LYS A 204 7.14 8.38 -7.50
CA LYS A 204 7.71 8.10 -8.83
C LYS A 204 9.17 7.64 -8.78
N TYR A 205 9.88 7.87 -7.68
CA TYR A 205 11.27 7.45 -7.48
C TYR A 205 11.37 6.08 -6.80
N GLY A 206 10.24 5.49 -6.38
CA GLY A 206 10.20 4.19 -5.74
C GLY A 206 10.31 4.27 -4.21
N HIS A 207 10.32 5.48 -3.64
CA HIS A 207 10.19 5.63 -2.20
C HIS A 207 8.82 5.17 -1.73
N ILE A 208 8.77 4.69 -0.49
CA ILE A 208 7.59 4.13 0.13
C ILE A 208 7.12 5.08 1.23
N LEU A 209 5.88 5.51 1.15
CA LEU A 209 5.23 6.33 2.16
C LEU A 209 4.32 5.44 2.99
N VAL A 210 4.51 5.46 4.31
CA VAL A 210 3.71 4.69 5.26
C VAL A 210 3.00 5.65 6.20
N ALA A 211 1.66 5.67 6.15
CA ALA A 211 0.87 6.41 7.13
C ALA A 211 0.74 5.62 8.43
N PHE A 212 0.82 6.34 9.52
CA PHE A 212 0.40 5.94 10.86
C PHE A 212 -0.62 6.98 11.36
N LYS A 213 -1.30 6.70 12.47
CA LYS A 213 -2.35 7.59 13.01
C LYS A 213 -1.92 9.05 13.19
N SER A 214 -0.65 9.29 13.51
CA SER A 214 -0.10 10.62 13.82
C SER A 214 1.13 11.02 13.01
N SER A 215 1.57 10.19 12.05
CA SER A 215 2.76 10.49 11.25
C SER A 215 2.71 9.83 9.88
N ILE A 216 3.49 10.35 8.95
CA ILE A 216 3.80 9.70 7.68
C ILE A 216 5.30 9.53 7.62
N HIS A 217 5.75 8.30 7.41
CA HIS A 217 7.17 7.95 7.31
C HIS A 217 7.54 7.74 5.84
N LEU A 218 8.75 8.16 5.47
CA LEU A 218 9.37 7.86 4.19
C LEU A 218 10.39 6.74 4.37
N LEU A 219 10.28 5.71 3.56
CA LEU A 219 11.27 4.67 3.39
C LEU A 219 11.88 4.77 1.98
N ASP A 220 13.09 4.26 1.81
CA ASP A 220 13.64 4.02 0.48
C ASP A 220 13.00 2.80 -0.18
N GLU A 221 13.45 2.48 -1.40
CA GLU A 221 12.91 1.36 -2.18
C GLU A 221 13.15 -0.02 -1.55
N ASP A 222 14.12 -0.12 -0.64
CA ASP A 222 14.45 -1.33 0.12
C ASP A 222 13.84 -1.32 1.53
N GLY A 223 12.94 -0.36 1.82
CA GLY A 223 12.19 -0.29 3.06
C GLY A 223 12.98 0.26 4.26
N ALA A 224 14.17 0.82 4.05
CA ALA A 224 14.92 1.46 5.10
C ALA A 224 14.37 2.87 5.39
N PHE A 225 14.17 3.16 6.67
CA PHE A 225 13.64 4.44 7.13
C PHE A 225 14.56 5.60 6.77
N GLN A 226 14.00 6.60 6.09
CA GLN A 226 14.71 7.82 5.69
C GLN A 226 14.38 8.97 6.65
N LYS A 227 13.09 9.29 6.82
CA LYS A 227 12.63 10.37 7.71
C LYS A 227 11.13 10.33 7.97
N ILE A 228 10.70 11.10 8.97
CA ILE A 228 9.29 11.46 9.15
C ILE A 228 8.98 12.60 8.18
N LEU A 229 8.01 12.41 7.28
CA LEU A 229 7.57 13.42 6.32
C LEU A 229 6.58 14.40 6.90
N LEU A 230 5.61 13.89 7.65
CA LEU A 230 4.52 14.67 8.21
C LEU A 230 4.20 14.17 9.61
N LYS A 231 3.90 15.09 10.52
CA LYS A 231 3.37 14.81 11.85
C LYS A 231 2.01 15.47 11.98
N ASN A 232 1.06 14.72 12.52
CA ASN A 232 -0.21 15.27 12.91
C ASN A 232 -0.04 16.01 14.24
N MET A 233 -0.19 17.34 14.20
CA MET A 233 -0.07 18.19 15.39
C MET A 233 -1.36 18.23 16.21
N SER A 234 -2.46 17.68 15.70
CA SER A 234 -3.75 17.59 16.38
C SER A 234 -3.91 16.23 17.07
N SER A 235 -4.17 16.23 18.37
CA SER A 235 -4.44 15.00 19.13
C SER A 235 -5.82 14.39 18.86
N ASN A 236 -6.72 15.15 18.23
CA ASN A 236 -8.15 14.79 18.08
C ASN A 236 -8.54 14.36 16.66
N ILE A 237 -7.54 14.28 15.77
CA ILE A 237 -7.67 13.89 14.37
C ILE A 237 -6.64 12.80 14.15
N VAL A 238 -6.96 11.77 13.39
CA VAL A 238 -5.99 10.73 13.00
C VAL A 238 -5.92 10.59 11.50
N PHE A 239 -4.71 10.37 10.96
CA PHE A 239 -4.56 10.00 9.56
C PHE A 239 -5.12 8.60 9.35
N THR A 240 -5.83 8.42 8.24
CA THR A 240 -6.49 7.16 7.92
C THR A 240 -6.06 6.61 6.56
N CYS A 241 -5.62 7.46 5.64
CA CYS A 241 -5.24 7.06 4.29
C CYS A 241 -4.35 8.10 3.60
N LEU A 242 -3.62 7.69 2.57
CA LEU A 242 -2.90 8.62 1.72
C LEU A 242 -2.84 8.17 0.25
N CYS A 243 -2.71 9.13 -0.66
CA CYS A 243 -2.34 8.88 -2.05
C CYS A 243 -1.51 10.02 -2.63
N LEU A 244 -0.97 9.82 -3.83
CA LEU A 244 -0.24 10.83 -4.59
C LEU A 244 -0.97 11.18 -5.88
N ASP A 245 -0.94 12.44 -6.27
CA ASP A 245 -1.32 12.85 -7.62
C ASP A 245 -0.14 12.74 -8.62
N ASP A 246 -0.39 13.06 -9.89
CA ASP A 246 0.63 13.02 -10.94
C ASP A 246 1.80 13.98 -10.67
N LYS A 247 1.53 15.10 -9.99
CA LYS A 247 2.54 16.08 -9.58
C LYS A 247 3.25 15.66 -8.29
N GLN A 248 2.94 14.47 -7.77
CA GLN A 248 3.46 13.93 -6.53
C GLN A 248 3.12 14.82 -5.32
N ASN A 249 1.95 15.46 -5.32
CA ASN A 249 1.40 16.05 -4.11
C ASN A 249 0.81 14.94 -3.24
N ILE A 250 1.01 14.99 -1.93
CA ILE A 250 0.44 14.02 -1.00
C ILE A 250 -0.95 14.46 -0.59
N TYR A 251 -1.93 13.59 -0.78
CA TYR A 251 -3.27 13.69 -0.23
C TYR A 251 -3.31 12.84 1.03
N VAL A 252 -3.72 13.42 2.17
CA VAL A 252 -3.82 12.74 3.46
C VAL A 252 -5.24 12.86 3.97
N GLY A 253 -5.96 11.74 4.01
CA GLY A 253 -7.31 11.65 4.57
C GLY A 253 -7.29 11.43 6.08
N ASN A 254 -8.36 11.84 6.74
CA ASN A 254 -8.55 11.62 8.18
C ASN A 254 -9.94 11.10 8.55
N ASP A 255 -10.10 10.76 9.82
CA ASP A 255 -11.31 10.24 10.44
C ASP A 255 -12.51 11.23 10.42
N ARG A 256 -12.27 12.51 10.13
CA ARG A 256 -13.31 13.54 10.02
C ARG A 256 -13.84 13.74 8.61
N GLY A 257 -13.38 12.97 7.63
CA GLY A 257 -13.77 13.17 6.24
C GLY A 257 -13.01 14.28 5.54
N ILE A 258 -11.93 14.77 6.13
CA ILE A 258 -11.10 15.83 5.54
C ILE A 258 -9.88 15.22 4.86
N VAL A 259 -9.60 15.67 3.64
CA VAL A 259 -8.39 15.34 2.89
C VAL A 259 -7.53 16.58 2.74
N ASN A 260 -6.33 16.56 3.31
CA ASN A 260 -5.35 17.64 3.21
C ASN A 260 -4.31 17.32 2.14
N VAL A 261 -3.99 18.31 1.31
CA VAL A 261 -3.04 18.17 0.20
C VAL A 261 -1.76 18.95 0.50
N TYR A 262 -0.62 18.28 0.39
CA TYR A 262 0.69 18.83 0.68
C TYR A 262 1.61 18.74 -0.54
N LYS A 263 2.38 19.80 -0.77
CA LYS A 263 3.50 19.74 -1.72
C LYS A 263 4.59 18.84 -1.15
N TYR A 264 4.91 17.77 -1.88
CA TYR A 264 5.90 16.79 -1.45
C TYR A 264 7.22 16.89 -2.20
N LEU A 265 7.17 17.02 -3.52
CA LEU A 265 8.33 17.27 -4.37
C LEU A 265 8.37 18.72 -4.87
N LYS A 266 9.59 19.21 -5.15
CA LYS A 266 9.77 20.40 -6.00
C LYS A 266 9.14 20.16 -7.36
N ASP A 267 8.50 21.19 -7.91
CA ASP A 267 8.07 21.18 -9.30
C ASP A 267 9.33 21.08 -10.20
N GLU A 268 9.23 20.32 -11.30
CA GLU A 268 10.31 20.19 -12.30
C GLU A 268 10.36 21.39 -13.26
#